data_AF-A0A552J3W4-F1
#
_entry.id   AF-A0A552J3W4-F1
#
_cell.length_a   1.000
_cell.length_b   1.000
_cell.length_c   1.000
_cell.angle_alpha   90.00
_cell.angle_beta   90.00
_cell.angle_gamma   90.00
#
_symmetry.space_group_name_H-M   'P 1'
#
loop_
_entity.id
_entity.type
_entity.pdbx_description
1 polymer ?
#
loop_
_entity_poly.entity_id
_entity_poly.type
_entity_poly.pdbx_seq_one_letter_code
_entity_poly.pdbx_strand_id
1 'polypeptide(L)'
;MFTSKKIQELPNQHYYFPNLIDDPENILYTAPKLVDLPWGGVNPKFYGYSDSFLGSLQDSFQTFLGTPDDQKTIVLENVLYSPKERCLYDAEGKRISSSCNFRQKGRTVNASRSEEKIEVPKKLRKVSGTAVYVGYFHIYHYGLFMTESISRLWYLAKYLEHPVLVQGVDTRLALRQNYLDFFFKMAGLDNERLSHFSTPTLIEKVIVPYPSVSLECEIFDAQKLVPETIANNYLQERKVSPTSQPLYLSRKKMPSYKRLIYNENELEQMLADQGCVIVDPQELPLGEQITLINKHDTIIELLQINYML
;
A
#
# COMPACT_ATOMS: atom_id res chain seq x y z
N MET A 1 12.46 -13.94 -23.83
CA MET A 1 11.14 -13.33 -23.65
C MET A 1 10.75 -13.55 -22.21
N PHE A 2 10.84 -12.51 -21.39
CA PHE A 2 10.54 -12.58 -19.96
C PHE A 2 9.04 -12.32 -19.77
N THR A 3 8.28 -13.34 -19.39
CA THR A 3 6.89 -13.19 -18.97
C THR A 3 6.85 -12.85 -17.49
N SER A 4 6.55 -11.59 -17.16
CA SER A 4 6.14 -11.19 -15.82
C SER A 4 4.96 -12.06 -15.41
N LYS A 5 5.07 -12.77 -14.27
CA LYS A 5 3.94 -13.52 -13.71
C LYS A 5 2.92 -12.54 -13.15
N LYS A 6 1.66 -12.71 -13.56
CA LYS A 6 0.54 -11.89 -13.06
C LYS A 6 0.30 -12.23 -11.58
N ILE A 7 -0.37 -11.32 -10.85
CA ILE A 7 -0.78 -11.53 -9.44
C ILE A 7 -1.50 -12.88 -9.24
N GLN A 8 -2.19 -13.40 -10.27
CA GLN A 8 -2.90 -14.69 -10.25
C GLN A 8 -2.02 -15.94 -10.50
N GLU A 9 -0.76 -15.79 -10.91
CA GLU A 9 0.09 -16.89 -11.40
C GLU A 9 1.31 -17.17 -10.49
N LEU A 10 1.29 -16.69 -9.25
CA LEU A 10 2.39 -16.92 -8.30
C LEU A 10 2.49 -18.42 -7.94
N PRO A 11 3.66 -19.07 -8.10
CA PRO A 11 3.83 -20.49 -7.80
C PRO A 11 3.89 -20.77 -6.28
N ASN A 12 3.37 -21.93 -5.86
CA ASN A 12 3.33 -22.46 -4.48
C ASN A 12 4.71 -22.82 -3.86
N GLN A 13 5.83 -22.26 -4.33
CA GLN A 13 7.17 -22.66 -3.86
C GLN A 13 7.76 -21.72 -2.80
N HIS A 14 7.40 -22.06 -1.56
CA HIS A 14 8.24 -22.21 -0.36
C HIS A 14 9.53 -21.35 -0.30
N TYR A 15 9.39 -20.18 0.30
CA TYR A 15 10.36 -19.68 1.28
C TYR A 15 9.65 -19.60 2.64
N TYR A 16 10.23 -20.27 3.63
CA TYR A 16 9.66 -20.47 4.96
C TYR A 16 9.53 -19.12 5.71
N PHE A 17 8.31 -18.63 5.82
CA PHE A 17 7.81 -17.99 7.04
C PHE A 17 6.72 -18.93 7.60
N PRO A 18 6.70 -19.24 8.90
CA PRO A 18 5.84 -20.29 9.44
C PRO A 18 4.37 -19.99 9.14
N ASN A 19 3.79 -20.81 8.26
CA ASN A 19 2.37 -20.98 7.98
C ASN A 19 1.54 -19.70 7.81
N LEU A 20 1.39 -19.19 6.57
CA LEU A 20 0.19 -18.40 6.18
C LEU A 20 0.04 -18.12 4.66
N ILE A 21 0.81 -18.74 3.75
CA ILE A 21 0.75 -18.42 2.31
C ILE A 21 0.87 -19.70 1.46
N ASP A 22 -0.15 -20.54 1.47
CA ASP A 22 -0.27 -21.67 0.52
C ASP A 22 -1.50 -21.57 -0.41
N ASP A 23 -2.34 -20.53 -0.26
CA ASP A 23 -3.58 -20.42 -1.05
C ASP A 23 -4.08 -18.96 -1.22
N PRO A 24 -3.60 -18.24 -2.25
CA PRO A 24 -4.03 -16.87 -2.54
C PRO A 24 -5.50 -16.77 -2.98
N GLU A 25 -6.12 -17.84 -3.51
CA GLU A 25 -7.56 -17.83 -3.83
C GLU A 25 -8.38 -17.88 -2.53
N ASN A 26 -8.01 -18.71 -1.56
CA ASN A 26 -8.71 -18.75 -0.27
C ASN A 26 -8.58 -17.45 0.54
N ILE A 27 -7.45 -16.71 0.47
CA ILE A 27 -7.28 -15.40 1.13
C ILE A 27 -8.34 -14.38 0.67
N LEU A 28 -8.77 -14.46 -0.59
CA LEU A 28 -9.77 -13.57 -1.17
C LEU A 28 -11.23 -13.91 -0.79
N TYR A 29 -11.45 -15.11 -0.23
CA TYR A 29 -12.77 -15.65 0.10
C TYR A 29 -12.98 -15.87 1.61
N THR A 30 -11.98 -15.66 2.45
CA THR A 30 -12.18 -15.72 3.90
C THR A 30 -13.02 -14.53 4.35
N ALA A 31 -14.14 -14.82 5.02
CA ALA A 31 -14.96 -13.80 5.67
C ALA A 31 -14.08 -12.97 6.63
N PRO A 32 -14.30 -11.65 6.73
CA PRO A 32 -13.53 -10.81 7.65
C PRO A 32 -13.73 -11.30 9.08
N LYS A 33 -12.70 -11.95 9.62
CA LYS A 33 -12.67 -12.36 11.02
C LYS A 33 -11.80 -11.37 11.76
N LEU A 34 -12.38 -10.73 12.78
CA LEU A 34 -11.63 -9.91 13.73
C LEU A 34 -10.56 -10.81 14.38
N VAL A 35 -9.34 -10.30 14.45
CA VAL A 35 -8.23 -10.99 15.13
C VAL A 35 -7.77 -10.17 16.31
N ASP A 36 -8.09 -10.63 17.52
CA ASP A 36 -7.57 -10.08 18.79
C ASP A 36 -6.16 -10.60 19.11
N LEU A 37 -5.42 -11.14 18.11
CA LEU A 37 -4.06 -11.62 18.31
C LEU A 37 -3.04 -10.47 18.22
N PRO A 38 -1.97 -10.50 19.04
CA PRO A 38 -0.83 -9.63 18.85
C PRO A 38 -0.27 -9.78 17.42
N TRP A 39 0.17 -8.65 16.86
CA TRP A 39 0.49 -8.45 15.46
C TRP A 39 1.54 -9.44 14.92
N GLY A 40 1.30 -10.00 13.72
CA GLY A 40 2.30 -10.67 12.87
C GLY A 40 2.52 -12.17 13.15
N GLY A 41 2.30 -13.02 12.14
CA GLY A 41 2.48 -14.48 12.17
C GLY A 41 3.90 -15.01 12.48
N VAL A 42 4.81 -14.14 12.89
CA VAL A 42 6.08 -14.48 13.55
C VAL A 42 6.29 -13.41 14.61
N ASN A 43 6.05 -13.72 15.90
CA ASN A 43 6.13 -12.79 17.04
C ASN A 43 7.28 -11.76 16.88
N PRO A 44 7.02 -10.56 16.33
CA PRO A 44 8.07 -9.59 16.14
C PRO A 44 8.45 -9.04 17.50
N LYS A 45 9.75 -9.06 17.82
CA LYS A 45 10.23 -8.53 19.09
C LYS A 45 10.40 -7.03 18.96
N PHE A 46 9.43 -6.29 19.50
CA PHE A 46 9.54 -4.84 19.67
C PHE A 46 10.28 -4.54 20.97
N TYR A 47 11.44 -3.90 20.87
CA TYR A 47 12.23 -3.49 22.03
C TYR A 47 11.94 -2.03 22.37
N GLY A 48 11.89 -1.72 23.67
CA GLY A 48 11.76 -0.34 24.15
C GLY A 48 10.34 0.23 24.13
N TYR A 49 9.32 -0.61 24.00
CA TYR A 49 7.91 -0.22 24.12
C TYR A 49 7.29 -0.81 25.38
N SER A 50 6.44 -0.03 26.06
CA SER A 50 5.66 -0.54 27.20
C SER A 50 4.46 -1.37 26.73
N ASP A 51 4.00 -2.29 27.58
CA ASP A 51 2.74 -3.02 27.31
C ASP A 51 1.56 -2.06 27.11
N SER A 52 1.56 -0.92 27.81
CA SER A 52 0.56 0.14 27.62
C SER A 52 0.65 0.82 26.24
N PHE A 53 1.86 0.99 25.69
CA PHE A 53 2.06 1.52 24.34
C PHE A 53 1.50 0.56 23.30
N LEU A 54 1.85 -0.72 23.41
CA LEU A 54 1.37 -1.75 22.50
C LEU A 54 -0.16 -1.91 22.60
N GLY A 55 -0.71 -1.81 23.81
CA GLY A 55 -2.16 -1.76 24.03
C GLY A 55 -2.82 -0.55 23.33
N SER A 56 -2.23 0.64 23.42
CA SER A 56 -2.76 1.83 22.74
C SER A 56 -2.72 1.72 21.21
N LEU A 57 -1.74 0.99 20.66
CA LEU A 57 -1.68 0.70 19.23
C LEU A 57 -2.75 -0.31 18.81
N GLN A 58 -2.99 -1.36 19.60
CA GLN A 58 -4.10 -2.29 19.40
C GLN A 58 -5.45 -1.57 19.47
N ASP A 59 -5.56 -0.59 20.37
CA ASP A 59 -6.72 0.29 20.45
C ASP A 59 -6.78 1.31 19.30
N SER A 60 -5.78 1.44 18.43
CA SER A 60 -5.80 2.44 17.35
C SER A 60 -6.22 1.86 15.99
N PHE A 61 -6.22 0.54 15.83
CA PHE A 61 -6.66 -0.14 14.60
C PHE A 61 -7.36 -1.46 14.90
N GLN A 62 -8.36 -1.82 14.09
CA GLN A 62 -8.91 -3.16 14.05
C GLN A 62 -8.21 -4.00 12.97
N THR A 63 -7.80 -5.21 13.31
CA THR A 63 -7.11 -6.13 12.40
C THR A 63 -8.07 -7.23 11.93
N PHE A 64 -8.04 -7.52 10.64
CA PHE A 64 -8.91 -8.51 10.01
C PHE A 64 -8.08 -9.50 9.18
N LEU A 65 -8.44 -10.78 9.26
CA LEU A 65 -7.99 -11.78 8.28
C LEU A 65 -8.89 -11.74 7.06
N GLY A 66 -8.30 -12.01 5.90
CA GLY A 66 -8.94 -12.00 4.59
C GLY A 66 -9.02 -10.61 3.96
N THR A 67 -9.82 -10.54 2.90
CA THR A 67 -10.13 -9.28 2.22
C THR A 67 -11.23 -8.51 2.93
N PRO A 68 -11.30 -7.19 2.70
CA PRO A 68 -12.56 -6.48 2.91
C PRO A 68 -13.73 -7.22 2.25
N ASP A 69 -14.87 -7.27 2.94
CA ASP A 69 -16.10 -7.88 2.44
C ASP A 69 -16.46 -7.35 1.04
N ASP A 70 -16.70 -8.25 0.09
CA ASP A 70 -17.10 -7.90 -1.27
C ASP A 70 -18.41 -7.09 -1.28
N GLN A 71 -19.29 -7.24 -0.29
CA GLN A 71 -20.48 -6.40 -0.15
C GLN A 71 -20.15 -4.92 0.12
N LYS A 72 -18.94 -4.62 0.60
CA LYS A 72 -18.45 -3.24 0.77
C LYS A 72 -17.84 -2.67 -0.51
N THR A 73 -17.60 -3.50 -1.53
CA THR A 73 -17.20 -3.02 -2.86
C THR A 73 -18.44 -2.46 -3.57
N ILE A 74 -18.35 -1.21 -4.00
CA ILE A 74 -19.50 -0.50 -4.57
C ILE A 74 -19.32 -0.39 -6.08
N VAL A 75 -20.36 -0.72 -6.83
CA VAL A 75 -20.43 -0.48 -8.27
C VAL A 75 -21.30 0.74 -8.51
N LEU A 76 -20.75 1.73 -9.21
CA LEU A 76 -21.39 3.01 -9.47
C LEU A 76 -21.48 3.24 -10.97
N GLU A 77 -22.57 3.88 -11.39
CA GLU A 77 -22.80 4.24 -12.78
C GLU A 77 -22.73 5.76 -12.95
N ASN A 78 -22.32 6.21 -14.14
CA ASN A 78 -22.21 7.65 -14.49
C ASN A 78 -21.36 8.44 -13.49
N VAL A 79 -20.13 7.97 -13.28
CA VAL A 79 -19.22 8.53 -12.29
C VAL A 79 -18.35 9.63 -12.91
N LEU A 80 -18.32 10.79 -12.27
CA LEU A 80 -17.50 11.92 -12.65
C LEU A 80 -16.11 11.83 -12.00
N TYR A 81 -15.09 11.70 -12.86
CA TYR A 81 -13.69 11.87 -12.50
C TYR A 81 -13.32 13.36 -12.62
N SER A 82 -12.75 13.94 -11.57
CA SER A 82 -12.20 15.30 -11.58
C SER A 82 -10.70 15.28 -11.28
N PRO A 83 -9.81 15.68 -12.21
CA PRO A 83 -8.35 15.57 -12.05
C PRO A 83 -7.76 16.44 -10.93
N LYS A 84 -8.51 17.42 -10.44
CA LYS A 84 -8.08 18.31 -9.36
C LYS A 84 -8.36 17.73 -7.97
N GLU A 85 -9.14 16.67 -7.92
CA GLU A 85 -9.70 16.11 -6.70
C GLU A 85 -8.99 14.81 -6.30
N ARG A 86 -9.25 14.33 -5.09
CA ARG A 86 -8.68 13.08 -4.55
C ARG A 86 -9.72 11.96 -4.43
N CYS A 87 -10.89 12.16 -5.02
CA CYS A 87 -12.03 11.26 -4.97
C CYS A 87 -12.84 11.35 -6.27
N LEU A 88 -13.94 10.61 -6.32
CA LEU A 88 -14.91 10.58 -7.41
C LEU A 88 -16.19 11.32 -7.01
N TYR A 89 -16.97 11.72 -8.01
CA TYR A 89 -18.23 12.43 -7.87
C TYR A 89 -19.34 11.73 -8.67
N ASP A 90 -20.59 11.90 -8.26
CA ASP A 90 -21.73 11.49 -9.08
C ASP A 90 -21.95 12.45 -10.26
N ALA A 91 -22.95 12.15 -11.10
CA ALA A 91 -23.26 12.94 -12.29
C ALA A 91 -23.71 14.38 -11.95
N GLU A 92 -24.19 14.60 -10.72
CA GLU A 92 -24.61 15.89 -10.18
C GLU A 92 -23.45 16.66 -9.50
N GLY A 93 -22.25 16.07 -9.50
CA GLY A 93 -21.05 16.68 -8.94
C GLY A 93 -20.98 16.60 -7.42
N LYS A 94 -21.76 15.74 -6.76
CA LYS A 94 -21.65 15.47 -5.32
C LYS A 94 -20.63 14.35 -5.07
N ARG A 95 -19.82 14.54 -4.02
CA ARG A 95 -18.73 13.63 -3.66
C ARG A 95 -19.26 12.24 -3.31
N ILE A 96 -18.62 11.23 -3.90
CA ILE A 96 -18.85 9.82 -3.56
C ILE A 96 -17.93 9.45 -2.40
N SER A 97 -18.46 9.42 -1.17
CA SER A 97 -17.66 9.19 0.03
C SER A 97 -16.90 7.86 0.05
N SER A 98 -17.42 6.80 -0.57
CA SER A 98 -16.74 5.49 -0.66
C SER A 98 -15.47 5.51 -1.52
N SER A 99 -15.33 6.49 -2.40
CA SER A 99 -14.12 6.71 -3.21
C SER A 99 -13.03 7.48 -2.45
N CYS A 100 -13.32 8.02 -1.28
CA CYS A 100 -12.29 8.66 -0.46
C CYS A 100 -11.52 7.62 0.37
N ASN A 101 -10.32 7.98 0.80
CA ASN A 101 -9.70 7.29 1.95
C ASN A 101 -10.43 7.72 3.23
N PHE A 102 -10.52 6.84 4.21
CA PHE A 102 -11.05 7.15 5.52
C PHE A 102 -10.02 6.86 6.59
N ARG A 103 -10.12 7.58 7.70
CA ARG A 103 -9.23 7.47 8.85
C ARG A 103 -10.03 7.46 10.13
N GLN A 104 -9.38 7.07 11.22
CA GLN A 104 -9.94 7.07 12.58
C GLN A 104 -11.08 6.05 12.77
N LYS A 105 -11.29 5.58 13.99
CA LYS A 105 -12.37 4.62 14.33
C LYS A 105 -13.78 5.05 13.89
N GLY A 106 -14.02 6.35 13.69
CA GLY A 106 -15.28 6.88 13.16
C GLY A 106 -15.47 6.76 11.65
N ARG A 107 -14.50 6.16 10.92
CA ARG A 107 -14.44 6.16 9.45
C ARG A 107 -14.59 7.57 8.90
N THR A 108 -13.93 8.52 9.55
CA THR A 108 -13.93 9.92 9.13
C THR A 108 -13.32 9.96 7.74
N VAL A 109 -14.12 10.37 6.76
CA VAL A 109 -13.66 10.53 5.39
C VAL A 109 -12.48 11.49 5.41
N ASN A 110 -11.30 11.06 4.97
CA ASN A 110 -10.16 11.93 4.75
C ASN A 110 -10.37 12.71 3.44
N ALA A 111 -11.43 13.50 3.46
CA ALA A 111 -11.91 14.34 2.39
C ALA A 111 -11.44 15.79 2.56
N SER A 112 -10.57 16.07 3.54
CA SER A 112 -10.09 17.41 3.92
C SER A 112 -9.52 18.24 2.77
N ARG A 113 -9.25 17.61 1.62
CA ARG A 113 -8.71 18.24 0.40
C ARG A 113 -9.61 18.11 -0.83
N SER A 114 -10.83 17.60 -0.69
CA SER A 114 -11.78 17.49 -1.80
C SER A 114 -13.15 18.03 -1.43
N GLU A 115 -13.68 18.87 -2.31
CA GLU A 115 -14.96 19.55 -2.10
C GLU A 115 -16.11 18.54 -1.98
N GLU A 116 -17.11 18.85 -1.15
CA GLU A 116 -18.32 18.02 -1.04
C GLU A 116 -19.17 18.04 -2.31
N LYS A 117 -19.09 19.15 -3.04
CA LYS A 117 -19.76 19.35 -4.32
C LYS A 117 -18.88 20.19 -5.24
N ILE A 118 -18.79 19.78 -6.50
CA ILE A 118 -18.08 20.49 -7.56
C ILE A 118 -19.05 20.95 -8.64
N GLU A 119 -18.64 21.97 -9.40
CA GLU A 119 -19.35 22.35 -10.61
C GLU A 119 -19.09 21.30 -11.70
N VAL A 120 -20.16 20.74 -12.26
CA VAL A 120 -20.08 19.77 -13.35
C VAL A 120 -19.92 20.53 -14.68
N PRO A 121 -18.82 20.33 -15.43
CA PRO A 121 -18.65 20.97 -16.72
C PRO A 121 -19.77 20.64 -17.70
N LYS A 122 -20.24 21.63 -18.47
CA LYS A 122 -21.30 21.45 -19.48
C LYS A 122 -20.93 20.47 -20.59
N LYS A 123 -19.63 20.34 -20.88
CA LYS A 123 -19.09 19.40 -21.87
C LYS A 123 -18.13 18.47 -21.15
N LEU A 124 -18.46 17.18 -21.14
CA LEU A 124 -17.66 16.13 -20.52
C LEU A 124 -17.17 15.16 -21.58
N ARG A 125 -15.90 14.74 -21.46
CA ARG A 125 -15.45 13.51 -22.11
C ARG A 125 -16.24 12.35 -21.50
N LYS A 126 -16.74 11.44 -22.34
CA LYS A 126 -17.40 10.21 -21.90
C LYS A 126 -16.51 9.01 -22.20
N VAL A 127 -16.42 8.09 -21.25
CA VAL A 127 -15.69 6.84 -21.38
C VAL A 127 -16.66 5.71 -21.07
N SER A 128 -16.85 4.82 -22.04
CA SER A 128 -17.68 3.62 -21.91
C SER A 128 -16.92 2.49 -21.23
N GLY A 129 -17.66 1.54 -20.67
CA GLY A 129 -17.12 0.36 -20.00
C GLY A 129 -16.90 0.54 -18.49
N THR A 130 -16.24 -0.46 -17.90
CA THR A 130 -16.03 -0.57 -16.45
C THR A 130 -14.58 -0.35 -16.10
N ALA A 131 -14.30 0.47 -15.08
CA ALA A 131 -12.97 0.65 -14.50
C ALA A 131 -12.96 0.34 -13.00
N VAL A 132 -11.82 -0.07 -12.46
CA VAL A 132 -11.60 -0.26 -11.01
C VAL A 132 -10.89 0.95 -10.46
N TYR A 133 -11.51 1.68 -9.54
CA TYR A 133 -10.92 2.84 -8.90
C TYR A 133 -10.10 2.47 -7.67
N VAL A 134 -8.83 2.84 -7.66
CA VAL A 134 -7.89 2.42 -6.61
C VAL A 134 -7.45 3.55 -5.68
N GLY A 135 -7.99 4.76 -5.87
CA GLY A 135 -7.76 5.89 -4.98
C GLY A 135 -6.80 6.94 -5.53
N TYR A 136 -6.35 7.81 -4.62
CA TYR A 136 -5.35 8.84 -4.88
C TYR A 136 -3.94 8.34 -4.57
N PHE A 137 -3.01 8.53 -5.52
CA PHE A 137 -1.62 8.10 -5.34
C PHE A 137 -0.76 9.18 -4.68
N HIS A 138 -0.26 8.88 -3.48
CA HIS A 138 0.65 9.68 -2.68
C HIS A 138 2.11 9.49 -3.10
N ILE A 139 2.38 9.72 -4.38
CA ILE A 139 3.67 9.56 -5.07
C ILE A 139 4.90 10.19 -4.38
N TYR A 140 4.74 11.25 -3.58
CA TYR A 140 5.84 11.95 -2.90
C TYR A 140 6.06 11.48 -1.45
N HIS A 141 5.22 10.57 -0.95
CA HIS A 141 5.23 10.10 0.43
C HIS A 141 5.14 8.58 0.46
N TYR A 142 6.28 7.89 0.46
CA TYR A 142 6.36 6.42 0.44
C TYR A 142 5.46 5.74 1.47
N GLY A 143 5.42 6.22 2.72
CA GLY A 143 4.52 5.67 3.74
C GLY A 143 3.03 5.77 3.38
N LEU A 144 2.58 6.91 2.83
CA LEU A 144 1.20 7.07 2.36
C LEU A 144 0.95 6.33 1.05
N PHE A 145 1.98 6.14 0.22
CA PHE A 145 1.90 5.26 -0.93
C PHE A 145 1.57 3.83 -0.49
N MET A 146 2.36 3.28 0.43
CA MET A 146 2.21 1.92 0.94
C MET A 146 0.96 1.70 1.78
N THR A 147 0.43 2.73 2.45
CA THR A 147 -0.73 2.58 3.34
C THR A 147 -2.05 3.01 2.70
N GLU A 148 -2.05 4.08 1.90
CA GLU A 148 -3.28 4.63 1.34
C GLU A 148 -3.41 4.39 -0.17
N SER A 149 -2.31 4.51 -0.93
CA SER A 149 -2.39 4.46 -2.41
C SER A 149 -2.58 3.05 -2.94
N ILE A 150 -1.96 2.05 -2.30
CA ILE A 150 -2.07 0.66 -2.72
C ILE A 150 -3.21 -0.09 -2.03
N SER A 151 -3.95 0.59 -1.14
CA SER A 151 -4.98 0.00 -0.26
C SER A 151 -6.14 -0.67 -1.00
N ARG A 152 -6.33 -0.41 -2.29
CA ARG A 152 -7.39 -1.02 -3.11
C ARG A 152 -6.85 -1.94 -4.20
N LEU A 153 -5.53 -2.05 -4.33
CA LEU A 153 -4.90 -2.85 -5.38
C LEU A 153 -5.08 -4.35 -5.15
N TRP A 154 -5.38 -4.80 -3.91
CA TRP A 154 -5.73 -6.20 -3.62
C TRP A 154 -6.86 -6.71 -4.50
N TYR A 155 -7.81 -5.85 -4.88
CA TYR A 155 -8.98 -6.21 -5.67
C TYR A 155 -8.62 -6.65 -7.10
N LEU A 156 -7.45 -6.23 -7.60
CA LEU A 156 -6.99 -6.60 -8.94
C LEU A 156 -6.69 -8.10 -9.05
N ALA A 157 -6.49 -8.81 -7.93
CA ALA A 157 -6.40 -10.27 -7.93
C ALA A 157 -7.69 -10.94 -8.43
N LYS A 158 -8.87 -10.29 -8.27
CA LYS A 158 -10.16 -10.80 -8.76
C LYS A 158 -10.46 -10.38 -10.22
N TYR A 159 -10.07 -9.18 -10.62
CA TYR A 159 -10.47 -8.58 -11.90
C TYR A 159 -9.31 -7.87 -12.63
N LEU A 160 -8.33 -8.65 -13.09
CA LEU A 160 -7.17 -8.12 -13.81
C LEU A 160 -7.49 -7.50 -15.18
N GLU A 161 -8.64 -7.78 -15.77
CA GLU A 161 -8.95 -7.33 -17.15
C GLU A 161 -9.47 -5.88 -17.21
N HIS A 162 -9.91 -5.31 -16.09
CA HIS A 162 -10.44 -3.94 -16.08
C HIS A 162 -9.32 -2.88 -16.03
N PRO A 163 -9.51 -1.72 -16.71
CA PRO A 163 -8.69 -0.53 -16.51
C PRO A 163 -8.63 -0.12 -15.03
N VAL A 164 -7.46 0.30 -14.59
CA VAL A 164 -7.20 0.76 -13.22
C VAL A 164 -7.26 2.27 -13.19
N LEU A 165 -8.35 2.81 -12.65
CA LEU A 165 -8.57 4.25 -12.54
C LEU A 165 -7.85 4.81 -11.31
N VAL A 166 -6.95 5.76 -11.53
CA VAL A 166 -6.12 6.39 -10.49
C VAL A 166 -6.32 7.91 -10.45
N GLN A 167 -6.26 8.49 -9.26
CA GLN A 167 -6.16 9.94 -9.03
C GLN A 167 -4.73 10.33 -8.62
N GLY A 168 -4.36 11.59 -8.84
CA GLY A 168 -3.08 12.14 -8.34
C GLY A 168 -1.85 11.81 -9.17
N VAL A 169 -2.01 11.21 -10.35
CA VAL A 169 -0.94 11.02 -11.34
C VAL A 169 -1.05 12.14 -12.37
N ASP A 170 -0.01 12.97 -12.48
CA ASP A 170 0.12 13.97 -13.55
C ASP A 170 0.92 13.39 -14.74
N THR A 171 0.76 13.99 -15.92
CA THR A 171 1.47 13.54 -17.14
C THR A 171 2.99 13.68 -17.06
N ARG A 172 3.53 14.46 -16.10
CA ARG A 172 4.98 14.58 -15.87
C ARG A 172 5.54 13.43 -15.03
N LEU A 173 4.70 12.72 -14.28
CA LEU A 173 5.07 11.54 -13.50
C LEU A 173 5.26 10.29 -14.35
N ALA A 174 4.56 10.18 -15.48
CA ALA A 174 4.85 9.15 -16.49
C ALA A 174 6.29 9.24 -17.06
N LEU A 175 7.02 10.32 -16.74
CA LEU A 175 8.37 10.61 -17.23
C LEU A 175 9.45 10.60 -16.13
N ARG A 176 9.11 10.40 -14.84
CA ARG A 176 10.08 10.38 -13.73
C ARG A 176 10.11 9.02 -13.04
N GLN A 177 10.90 8.13 -13.63
CA GLN A 177 11.15 6.77 -13.16
C GLN A 177 11.94 6.75 -11.85
N ASN A 178 11.65 5.77 -10.99
CA ASN A 178 12.65 4.95 -10.28
C ASN A 178 11.94 3.82 -9.51
N TYR A 179 11.08 4.13 -8.53
CA TYR A 179 10.42 3.09 -7.72
C TYR A 179 8.98 2.77 -8.15
N LEU A 180 8.20 3.74 -8.65
CA LEU A 180 6.80 3.53 -9.04
C LEU A 180 6.69 2.64 -10.30
N ASP A 181 7.47 2.92 -11.34
CA ASP A 181 7.47 2.09 -12.55
C ASP A 181 7.93 0.67 -12.23
N PHE A 182 8.96 0.54 -11.40
CA PHE A 182 9.40 -0.77 -10.91
C PHE A 182 8.28 -1.46 -10.11
N PHE A 183 7.61 -0.74 -9.21
CA PHE A 183 6.51 -1.25 -8.40
C PHE A 183 5.38 -1.77 -9.28
N PHE A 184 4.87 -0.95 -10.21
CA PHE A 184 3.76 -1.34 -11.10
C PHE A 184 4.16 -2.49 -12.03
N LYS A 185 5.35 -2.43 -12.62
CA LYS A 185 5.88 -3.52 -13.44
C LYS A 185 5.96 -4.83 -12.66
N MET A 186 6.54 -4.81 -11.46
CA MET A 186 6.66 -6.01 -10.62
C MET A 186 5.31 -6.48 -10.07
N ALA A 187 4.33 -5.59 -9.93
CA ALA A 187 2.95 -5.95 -9.60
C ALA A 187 2.16 -6.52 -10.79
N GLY A 188 2.75 -6.60 -12.00
CA GLY A 188 2.03 -7.02 -13.21
C GLY A 188 1.00 -5.99 -13.69
N LEU A 189 1.17 -4.73 -13.32
CA LEU A 189 0.37 -3.60 -13.76
C LEU A 189 1.15 -2.85 -14.84
N ASP A 190 0.87 -3.18 -16.11
CA ASP A 190 1.43 -2.39 -17.21
C ASP A 190 0.85 -0.97 -17.17
N ASN A 191 1.66 0.02 -17.58
CA ASN A 191 1.26 1.42 -17.66
C ASN A 191 0.03 1.62 -18.54
N GLU A 192 -0.18 0.76 -19.55
CA GLU A 192 -1.37 0.80 -20.42
C GLU A 192 -2.69 0.55 -19.67
N ARG A 193 -2.64 -0.13 -18.51
CA ARG A 193 -3.82 -0.39 -17.68
C ARG A 193 -4.14 0.77 -16.74
N LEU A 194 -3.16 1.60 -16.41
CA LEU A 194 -3.32 2.75 -15.52
C LEU A 194 -4.03 3.88 -16.27
N SER A 195 -5.32 4.04 -15.99
CA SER A 195 -6.15 5.10 -16.54
C SER A 195 -6.17 6.31 -15.62
N HIS A 196 -5.79 7.46 -16.17
CA HIS A 196 -5.98 8.77 -15.56
C HIS A 196 -6.43 9.75 -16.64
N PHE A 197 -7.13 10.81 -16.23
CA PHE A 197 -7.61 11.83 -17.14
C PHE A 197 -7.05 13.19 -16.75
N SER A 198 -6.64 14.00 -17.72
CA SER A 198 -6.21 15.38 -17.50
C SER A 198 -7.37 16.38 -17.48
N THR A 199 -8.58 15.93 -17.84
CA THR A 199 -9.80 16.72 -17.88
C THR A 199 -10.96 15.98 -17.20
N PRO A 200 -11.97 16.71 -16.68
CA PRO A 200 -13.15 16.08 -16.12
C PRO A 200 -13.81 15.10 -17.11
N THR A 201 -14.06 13.87 -16.65
CA THR A 201 -14.48 12.76 -17.50
C THR A 201 -15.60 11.98 -16.82
N LEU A 202 -16.69 11.72 -17.55
CA LEU A 202 -17.79 10.88 -17.11
C LEU A 202 -17.51 9.44 -17.54
N ILE A 203 -17.50 8.53 -16.58
CA ILE A 203 -17.19 7.12 -16.76
C ILE A 203 -18.48 6.32 -16.56
N GLU A 204 -18.78 5.43 -17.49
CA GLU A 204 -20.03 4.66 -17.49
C GLU A 204 -20.20 3.83 -16.22
N LYS A 205 -19.17 3.05 -15.84
CA LYS A 205 -19.20 2.21 -14.65
C LYS A 205 -17.87 2.23 -13.92
N VAL A 206 -17.91 2.41 -12.61
CA VAL A 206 -16.72 2.36 -11.74
C VAL A 206 -16.97 1.42 -10.58
N ILE A 207 -16.08 0.45 -10.42
CA ILE A 207 -16.00 -0.40 -9.23
C ILE A 207 -15.09 0.31 -8.24
N VAL A 208 -15.55 0.51 -7.01
CA VAL A 208 -14.79 1.12 -5.91
C VAL A 208 -14.61 0.06 -4.82
N PRO A 209 -13.46 -0.64 -4.80
CA PRO A 209 -13.15 -1.59 -3.75
C PRO A 209 -13.02 -0.90 -2.40
N TYR A 210 -13.39 -1.61 -1.34
CA TYR A 210 -13.09 -1.18 0.01
C TYR A 210 -11.58 -1.27 0.26
N PRO A 211 -10.95 -0.30 0.93
CA PRO A 211 -9.51 -0.33 1.17
C PRO A 211 -9.14 -1.41 2.21
N SER A 212 -8.04 -2.13 1.98
CA SER A 212 -7.43 -3.07 2.93
C SER A 212 -6.67 -2.37 4.06
N VAL A 213 -6.42 -1.07 3.96
CA VAL A 213 -5.89 -0.25 5.06
C VAL A 213 -6.63 1.07 5.10
N SER A 214 -7.02 1.45 6.32
CA SER A 214 -7.51 2.77 6.67
C SER A 214 -6.82 3.23 7.93
N LEU A 215 -6.06 4.33 7.82
CA LEU A 215 -5.18 4.80 8.89
C LEU A 215 -5.98 5.14 10.16
N GLU A 216 -5.47 4.72 11.31
CA GLU A 216 -6.11 4.86 12.63
C GLU A 216 -7.51 4.21 12.71
N CYS A 217 -7.80 3.22 11.86
CA CYS A 217 -9.11 2.59 11.77
C CYS A 217 -9.01 1.06 11.66
N GLU A 218 -8.54 0.54 10.52
CA GLU A 218 -8.53 -0.89 10.26
C GLU A 218 -7.46 -1.31 9.26
N ILE A 219 -7.01 -2.57 9.38
CA ILE A 219 -6.07 -3.23 8.48
C ILE A 219 -6.51 -4.66 8.22
N PHE A 220 -6.50 -5.04 6.95
CA PHE A 220 -6.79 -6.38 6.46
C PHE A 220 -5.49 -7.04 6.02
N ASP A 221 -5.35 -8.35 6.24
CA ASP A 221 -4.17 -9.09 5.78
C ASP A 221 -3.97 -8.98 4.26
N ALA A 222 -5.05 -8.78 3.49
CA ALA A 222 -5.02 -8.54 2.04
C ALA A 222 -4.10 -7.38 1.63
N GLN A 223 -3.77 -6.46 2.54
CA GLN A 223 -2.80 -5.40 2.30
C GLN A 223 -1.42 -5.94 1.86
N LYS A 224 -1.01 -7.11 2.37
CA LYS A 224 0.30 -7.70 2.10
C LYS A 224 0.41 -8.29 0.68
N LEU A 225 -0.73 -8.59 0.03
CA LEU A 225 -0.77 -9.29 -1.25
C LEU A 225 0.07 -8.58 -2.33
N VAL A 226 -0.04 -7.26 -2.43
CA VAL A 226 0.67 -6.48 -3.46
C VAL A 226 2.18 -6.39 -3.17
N PRO A 227 2.62 -6.00 -1.97
CA PRO A 227 4.05 -6.05 -1.60
C PRO A 227 4.67 -7.44 -1.76
N GLU A 228 3.99 -8.50 -1.31
CA GLU A 228 4.48 -9.89 -1.43
C GLU A 228 4.56 -10.32 -2.90
N THR A 229 3.58 -9.96 -3.73
CA THR A 229 3.65 -10.23 -5.17
C THR A 229 4.87 -9.57 -5.81
N ILE A 230 5.12 -8.30 -5.49
CA ILE A 230 6.27 -7.57 -6.01
C ILE A 230 7.59 -8.23 -5.58
N ALA A 231 7.70 -8.59 -4.30
CA ALA A 231 8.87 -9.27 -3.77
C ALA A 231 9.08 -10.62 -4.48
N ASN A 232 8.04 -11.45 -4.56
CA ASN A 232 8.10 -12.76 -5.21
C ASN A 232 8.49 -12.64 -6.68
N ASN A 233 7.86 -11.73 -7.44
CA ASN A 233 8.18 -11.51 -8.85
C ASN A 233 9.61 -11.01 -9.05
N TYR A 234 10.10 -10.15 -8.15
CA TYR A 234 11.47 -9.69 -8.22
C TYR A 234 12.48 -10.79 -7.85
N LEU A 235 12.15 -11.65 -6.87
CA LEU A 235 13.08 -12.66 -6.35
C LEU A 235 13.10 -13.97 -7.15
N GLN A 236 12.09 -14.26 -7.98
CA GLN A 236 11.99 -15.50 -8.76
C GLN A 236 13.27 -15.89 -9.53
N GLU A 237 13.98 -14.91 -10.10
CA GLU A 237 15.20 -15.14 -10.89
C GLU A 237 16.49 -14.81 -10.10
N ARG A 238 16.38 -14.52 -8.80
CA ARG A 238 17.49 -14.05 -7.97
C ARG A 238 17.72 -15.01 -6.82
N LYS A 239 18.94 -15.53 -6.71
CA LYS A 239 19.34 -16.31 -5.53
C LYS A 239 19.60 -15.35 -4.38
N VAL A 240 18.74 -15.38 -3.37
CA VAL A 240 18.97 -14.71 -2.08
C VAL A 240 19.29 -15.79 -1.06
N SER A 241 20.51 -15.76 -0.52
CA SER A 241 20.93 -16.65 0.55
C SER A 241 20.61 -16.00 1.90
N PRO A 242 19.80 -16.62 2.75
CA PRO A 242 19.53 -16.11 4.09
C PRO A 242 20.81 -15.91 4.90
N THR A 243 20.77 -14.95 5.83
CA THR A 243 21.85 -14.69 6.79
C THR A 243 21.29 -14.37 8.17
N SER A 244 21.96 -14.88 9.19
CA SER A 244 21.70 -14.56 10.60
C SER A 244 22.32 -13.23 11.02
N GLN A 245 23.08 -12.56 10.15
CA GLN A 245 23.65 -11.24 10.43
C GLN A 245 22.50 -10.23 10.59
N PRO A 246 22.42 -9.47 11.69
CA PRO A 246 21.35 -8.49 11.84
C PRO A 246 21.54 -7.32 10.88
N LEU A 247 20.41 -6.73 10.48
CA LEU A 247 20.34 -5.54 9.63
C LEU A 247 19.69 -4.40 10.41
N TYR A 248 20.31 -3.22 10.40
CA TYR A 248 19.73 -1.99 10.88
C TYR A 248 19.34 -1.08 9.71
N LEU A 249 18.06 -0.68 9.68
CA LEU A 249 17.53 0.27 8.72
C LEU A 249 17.66 1.69 9.29
N SER A 250 18.78 2.33 8.97
CA SER A 250 19.07 3.70 9.38
C SER A 250 18.16 4.71 8.72
N ARG A 251 17.80 5.74 9.49
CA ARG A 251 17.05 6.91 9.06
C ARG A 251 17.89 8.17 9.08
N LYS A 252 19.19 8.07 9.39
CA LYS A 252 20.08 9.21 9.64
C LYS A 252 20.17 10.18 8.47
N LYS A 253 20.14 9.68 7.24
CA LYS A 253 20.17 10.55 6.04
C LYS A 253 18.77 11.00 5.58
N MET A 254 17.72 10.71 6.33
CA MET A 254 16.41 11.30 6.05
C MET A 254 16.43 12.79 6.35
N PRO A 255 15.74 13.63 5.56
CA PRO A 255 15.64 15.05 5.83
C PRO A 255 15.18 15.33 7.26
N SER A 256 15.72 16.38 7.90
CA SER A 256 15.47 16.69 9.32
C SER A 256 14.00 16.89 9.70
N TYR A 257 13.16 17.29 8.74
CA TYR A 257 11.71 17.40 8.94
C TYR A 257 10.97 16.05 8.94
N LYS A 258 11.64 14.93 8.62
CA LYS A 258 11.07 13.57 8.56
C LYS A 258 11.44 12.73 9.79
N ARG A 259 11.13 13.25 10.98
CA ARG A 259 11.21 12.51 12.27
C ARG A 259 12.63 11.98 12.52
N LEU A 260 13.51 12.87 12.99
CA LEU A 260 14.88 12.57 13.34
C LEU A 260 14.96 11.72 14.61
N ILE A 261 15.91 10.80 14.61
CA ILE A 261 16.26 9.99 15.76
C ILE A 261 17.47 10.63 16.43
N TYR A 262 17.30 11.01 17.69
CA TYR A 262 18.40 11.51 18.51
C TYR A 262 19.40 10.39 18.78
N ASN A 263 20.69 10.69 18.67
CA ASN A 263 21.80 9.76 18.89
C ASN A 263 21.84 8.55 17.96
N GLU A 264 21.28 8.65 16.75
CA GLU A 264 21.31 7.56 15.78
C GLU A 264 22.74 7.22 15.33
N ASN A 265 23.67 8.19 15.33
CA ASN A 265 25.08 7.95 15.02
C ASN A 265 25.74 6.98 16.00
N GLU A 266 25.51 7.21 17.29
CA GLU A 266 26.02 6.38 18.38
C GLU A 266 25.41 4.98 18.31
N LEU A 267 24.11 4.90 17.98
CA LEU A 267 23.45 3.62 17.77
C LEU A 267 24.01 2.85 16.56
N GLU A 268 24.22 3.51 15.42
CA GLU A 268 24.85 2.90 14.24
C GLU A 268 26.22 2.31 14.60
N GLN A 269 27.05 3.07 15.34
CA GLN A 269 28.37 2.60 15.75
C GLN A 269 28.27 1.40 16.69
N MET A 270 27.42 1.47 17.73
CA MET A 270 27.21 0.37 18.66
C MET A 270 26.73 -0.91 17.96
N LEU A 271 25.80 -0.79 17.01
CA LEU A 271 25.28 -1.93 16.25
C LEU A 271 26.33 -2.49 15.29
N ALA A 272 27.08 -1.62 14.59
CA ALA A 272 28.16 -2.03 13.71
C ALA A 272 29.28 -2.77 14.47
N ASP A 273 29.65 -2.31 15.67
CA ASP A 273 30.62 -2.97 16.55
C ASP A 273 30.17 -4.38 16.98
N GLN A 274 28.87 -4.66 16.96
CA GLN A 274 28.27 -5.98 17.20
C GLN A 274 28.06 -6.80 15.92
N GLY A 275 28.60 -6.34 14.78
CA GLY A 275 28.52 -7.04 13.49
C GLY A 275 27.21 -6.83 12.72
N CYS A 276 26.39 -5.85 13.12
CA CYS A 276 25.18 -5.47 12.39
C CYS A 276 25.51 -4.76 11.07
N VAL A 277 24.77 -5.07 10.01
CA VAL A 277 24.83 -4.32 8.75
C VAL A 277 24.01 -3.04 8.91
N ILE A 278 24.60 -1.89 8.62
CA ILE A 278 23.91 -0.60 8.64
C ILE A 278 23.56 -0.18 7.21
N VAL A 279 22.30 0.11 6.93
CA VAL A 279 21.84 0.55 5.61
C VAL A 279 20.92 1.76 5.73
N ASP A 280 21.06 2.70 4.81
CA ASP A 280 20.12 3.81 4.55
C ASP A 280 19.15 3.43 3.41
N PRO A 281 17.93 2.91 3.68
CA PRO A 281 17.07 2.35 2.62
C PRO A 281 16.65 3.36 1.56
N GLN A 282 16.56 4.64 1.94
CA GLN A 282 16.23 5.77 1.07
C GLN A 282 17.25 6.01 -0.04
N GLU A 283 18.46 5.50 0.09
CA GLU A 283 19.50 5.57 -0.94
C GLU A 283 19.50 4.36 -1.88
N LEU A 284 18.74 3.32 -1.54
CA LEU A 284 18.69 2.08 -2.30
C LEU A 284 17.51 2.05 -3.29
N PRO A 285 17.70 1.50 -4.50
CA PRO A 285 16.60 1.10 -5.37
C PRO A 285 15.67 0.09 -4.69
N LEU A 286 14.37 0.12 -5.03
CA LEU A 286 13.37 -0.76 -4.40
C LEU A 286 13.72 -2.26 -4.50
N GLY A 287 14.31 -2.71 -5.61
CA GLY A 287 14.76 -4.10 -5.75
C GLY A 287 15.88 -4.49 -4.78
N GLU A 288 16.81 -3.58 -4.49
CA GLU A 288 17.86 -3.82 -3.50
C GLU A 288 17.29 -3.86 -2.09
N GLN A 289 16.33 -2.98 -1.78
CA GLN A 289 15.58 -3.04 -0.51
C GLN A 289 14.87 -4.38 -0.33
N ILE A 290 14.17 -4.86 -1.37
CA ILE A 290 13.52 -6.19 -1.37
C ILE A 290 14.54 -7.30 -1.10
N THR A 291 15.67 -7.29 -1.81
CA THR A 291 16.73 -8.29 -1.62
C THR A 291 17.24 -8.28 -0.19
N LEU A 292 17.52 -7.09 0.34
CA LEU A 292 18.08 -6.91 1.67
C LEU A 292 17.12 -7.41 2.75
N ILE A 293 15.85 -7.00 2.71
CA ILE A 293 14.83 -7.41 3.68
C ILE A 293 14.62 -8.93 3.65
N ASN A 294 14.63 -9.56 2.46
CA ASN A 294 14.44 -11.01 2.34
C ASN A 294 15.71 -11.83 2.59
N LYS A 295 16.86 -11.17 2.79
CA LYS A 295 18.14 -11.81 3.09
C LYS A 295 18.35 -11.98 4.60
N HIS A 296 17.91 -11.03 5.40
CA HIS A 296 18.25 -10.93 6.81
C HIS A 296 17.14 -11.46 7.72
N ASP A 297 17.45 -12.42 8.59
CA ASP A 297 16.49 -13.01 9.53
C ASP A 297 16.12 -12.06 10.67
N THR A 298 16.98 -11.08 10.95
CA THR A 298 16.79 -10.07 12.00
C THR A 298 16.93 -8.68 11.40
N ILE A 299 15.86 -7.91 11.47
CA ILE A 299 15.79 -6.52 11.04
C ILE A 299 15.50 -5.65 12.26
N ILE A 300 16.30 -4.60 12.42
CA ILE A 300 16.19 -3.60 13.46
C ILE A 300 15.79 -2.30 12.77
N GLU A 301 14.66 -1.74 13.18
CA GLU A 301 14.19 -0.43 12.74
C GLU A 301 13.68 0.33 13.97
N LEU A 302 13.85 1.66 13.95
CA LEU A 302 13.29 2.54 14.96
C LEU A 302 11.99 3.17 14.45
N LEU A 303 10.88 2.84 15.12
CA LEU A 303 9.58 3.46 14.86
C LEU A 303 9.42 4.69 15.76
N GLN A 304 9.49 5.88 15.17
CA GLN A 304 9.07 7.09 15.87
C GLN A 304 7.57 7.35 15.63
N ILE A 305 6.77 7.03 16.64
CA ILE A 305 5.35 7.40 16.72
C ILE A 305 5.28 8.70 17.51
N ASN A 306 4.70 9.73 16.89
CA ASN A 306 4.57 11.04 17.53
C ASN A 306 3.64 10.90 18.74
N TYR A 307 4.19 11.03 19.94
CA TYR A 307 3.43 11.59 21.06
C TYR A 307 3.43 13.10 20.86
N MET A 308 2.29 13.67 20.50
CA MET A 308 2.02 15.04 20.98
C MET A 308 1.89 14.90 22.49
N LEU A 309 2.89 15.38 23.23
CA LEU A 309 2.69 15.83 24.60
C LEU A 309 1.75 17.02 24.60
#